data_AF-A0A957UWG6-F1
#
_entry.id   AF-A0A957UWG6-F1
#
_cell.length_a   1.000
_cell.length_b   1.000
_cell.length_c   1.000
_cell.angle_alpha   90.00
_cell.angle_beta   90.00
_cell.angle_gamma   90.00
#
_symmetry.space_group_name_H-M   'P 1'
#
loop_
_entity.id
_entity.type
_entity.pdbx_description
1 polymer ?
#
loop_
_entity_poly.entity_id
_entity_poly.type
_entity_poly.pdbx_seq_one_letter_code
_entity_poly.pdbx_strand_id
1 'polypeptide(L)'
;MKSVVISAVNTQDARFQLKPGEGVDAIHTNPQYAYAVTVLQTDSALTGVGLALTLGAGTEMVCDAIEALAQPLVGREIEELMASFGEVFRQIADHPQLRWLGPHKGVVHLALASLTNACFDLWAKARAVPLWKLLVDLSPEAIVALLDLSYLDDVLRPEDVVRLLTQEALHRHERHEVLALGYPGYDTSVGWFHYSDEQIRANARRAVDAGFTAMKLKSGSPDTARDVRRALLVRETVGPDVQIMLDANQQWTLP
;
A
#
# COMPACT_ATOMS: atom_id res chain seq x y z
N MET A 1 3.31 18.74 -23.11
CA MET A 1 4.19 17.63 -22.68
C MET A 1 4.39 16.70 -23.85
N LYS A 2 5.51 15.97 -23.91
CA LYS A 2 5.64 14.90 -24.91
C LYS A 2 4.67 13.79 -24.51
N SER A 3 3.91 13.29 -25.47
CA SER A 3 3.03 12.12 -25.33
C SER A 3 3.83 10.94 -24.77
N VAL A 4 3.28 10.19 -23.82
CA VAL A 4 3.90 8.98 -23.26
C VAL A 4 2.90 7.84 -23.42
N VAL A 5 3.19 6.92 -24.35
CA VAL A 5 2.28 5.81 -24.70
C VAL A 5 2.83 4.50 -24.13
N ILE A 6 1.98 3.74 -23.44
CA ILE A 6 2.34 2.42 -22.91
C ILE A 6 2.53 1.45 -24.08
N SER A 7 3.74 0.92 -24.26
CA SER A 7 4.09 0.02 -25.36
C SER A 7 3.98 -1.46 -24.99
N ALA A 8 4.23 -1.79 -23.72
CA ALA A 8 4.11 -3.14 -23.20
C ALA A 8 3.96 -3.13 -21.67
N VAL A 9 3.49 -4.25 -21.12
CA VAL A 9 3.43 -4.49 -19.67
C VAL A 9 4.17 -5.79 -19.38
N ASN A 10 5.18 -5.70 -18.50
CA ASN A 10 5.97 -6.85 -18.07
C ASN A 10 5.79 -7.06 -16.57
N THR A 11 6.01 -8.29 -16.12
CA THR A 11 6.00 -8.62 -14.69
C THR A 11 7.37 -9.03 -14.19
N GLN A 12 7.60 -8.83 -12.89
CA GLN A 12 8.75 -9.38 -12.18
C GLN A 12 8.31 -9.94 -10.84
N ASP A 13 8.76 -11.16 -10.55
CA ASP A 13 8.66 -11.77 -9.24
C ASP A 13 9.94 -11.45 -8.45
N ALA A 14 9.85 -10.47 -7.55
CA ALA A 14 10.98 -10.01 -6.76
C ALA A 14 10.88 -10.52 -5.32
N ARG A 15 11.83 -11.38 -4.91
CA ARG A 15 11.82 -12.02 -3.58
C ARG A 15 13.06 -11.67 -2.77
N PHE A 16 12.86 -11.39 -1.49
CA PHE A 16 13.90 -10.96 -0.56
C PHE A 16 13.91 -11.83 0.69
N GLN A 17 15.07 -12.42 0.97
CA GLN A 17 15.27 -13.19 2.20
C GLN A 17 15.50 -12.24 3.38
N LEU A 18 14.63 -12.32 4.38
CA LEU A 18 14.75 -11.54 5.61
C LEU A 18 15.77 -12.15 6.57
N LYS A 19 16.27 -11.35 7.52
CA LYS A 19 17.11 -11.88 8.61
C LYS A 19 16.26 -12.77 9.53
N PRO A 20 16.90 -13.68 10.29
CA PRO A 20 16.18 -14.56 11.19
C PRO A 20 15.24 -13.81 12.14
N GLY A 21 13.95 -14.16 12.12
CA GLY A 21 12.91 -13.60 12.98
C GLY A 21 12.27 -12.30 12.50
N GLU A 22 12.84 -11.61 11.50
CA GLU A 22 12.21 -10.43 10.89
C GLU A 22 10.90 -10.79 10.19
N GLY A 23 9.89 -9.93 10.31
CA GLY A 23 8.58 -10.12 9.68
C GLY A 23 7.69 -11.18 10.33
N VAL A 24 8.21 -11.98 11.27
CA VAL A 24 7.45 -13.08 11.88
C VAL A 24 6.38 -12.55 12.82
N ASP A 25 5.16 -13.07 12.68
CA ASP A 25 4.02 -12.80 13.55
C ASP A 25 3.32 -14.10 14.01
N ALA A 26 2.16 -13.98 14.66
CA ALA A 26 1.42 -15.12 15.20
C ALA A 26 0.91 -16.11 14.13
N ILE A 27 0.72 -15.64 12.90
CA ILE A 27 0.22 -16.42 11.76
C ILE A 27 1.34 -16.74 10.77
N HIS A 28 2.14 -15.73 10.41
CA HIS A 28 3.17 -15.82 9.38
C HIS A 28 4.53 -16.11 10.02
N THR A 29 4.87 -17.39 10.13
CA THR A 29 6.04 -17.86 10.89
C THR A 29 7.34 -17.95 10.08
N ASN A 30 7.24 -17.94 8.75
CA ASN A 30 8.39 -17.98 7.83
C ASN A 30 8.19 -17.06 6.60
N PRO A 31 7.99 -15.75 6.79
CA PRO A 31 7.73 -14.84 5.69
C PRO A 31 9.00 -14.64 4.84
N GLN A 32 8.83 -14.69 3.52
CA GLN A 32 9.77 -14.15 2.55
C GLN A 32 9.12 -12.92 1.92
N TYR A 33 9.67 -11.73 2.13
CA TYR A 33 9.08 -10.54 1.51
C TYR A 33 9.23 -10.65 0.00
N ALA A 34 8.11 -10.74 -0.68
CA ALA A 34 8.06 -10.90 -2.12
C ALA A 34 7.08 -9.90 -2.72
N TYR A 35 7.33 -9.52 -3.97
CA TYR A 35 6.56 -8.51 -4.66
C TYR A 35 6.24 -8.98 -6.06
N ALA A 36 4.97 -8.97 -6.42
CA ALA A 36 4.54 -9.07 -7.80
C ALA A 36 4.56 -7.68 -8.42
N VAL A 37 5.58 -7.43 -9.24
CA VAL A 37 5.89 -6.11 -9.77
C VAL A 37 5.37 -5.97 -11.19
N THR A 38 4.62 -4.91 -11.45
CA THR A 38 4.25 -4.46 -12.79
C THR A 38 5.29 -3.45 -13.29
N VAL A 39 5.77 -3.64 -14.51
CA VAL A 39 6.61 -2.65 -15.22
C VAL A 39 5.93 -2.27 -16.53
N LEU A 40 5.40 -1.04 -16.60
CA LEU A 40 4.88 -0.44 -17.82
C LEU A 40 6.07 0.11 -18.63
N GLN A 41 6.28 -0.46 -19.82
CA GLN A 41 7.20 0.08 -20.81
C GLN A 41 6.47 1.11 -21.67
N THR A 42 7.19 2.12 -22.16
CA THR A 42 6.60 3.17 -23.01
C THR A 42 7.36 3.32 -24.32
N ASP A 43 6.85 4.18 -25.20
CA ASP A 43 7.54 4.67 -26.40
C ASP A 43 8.63 5.72 -26.09
N SER A 44 8.85 6.01 -24.81
CA SER A 44 9.85 6.93 -24.29
C SER A 44 10.83 6.24 -23.34
N ALA A 45 11.72 7.01 -22.72
CA ALA A 45 12.61 6.50 -21.68
C ALA A 45 11.92 6.29 -20.31
N LEU A 46 10.66 6.73 -20.15
CA LEU A 46 9.93 6.58 -18.90
C LEU A 46 9.33 5.19 -18.76
N THR A 47 9.27 4.71 -17.51
CA THR A 47 8.61 3.47 -17.13
C THR A 47 7.75 3.68 -15.90
N GLY A 48 6.60 2.99 -15.86
CA GLY A 48 5.73 2.92 -14.69
C GLY A 48 6.02 1.66 -13.88
N VAL A 49 6.09 1.77 -12.57
CA VAL A 49 6.37 0.65 -11.66
C VAL A 49 5.32 0.61 -10.55
N GLY A 50 4.70 -0.54 -10.40
CA GLY A 50 3.78 -0.82 -9.31
C GLY A 50 4.06 -2.18 -8.71
N LEU A 51 3.67 -2.37 -7.46
CA LEU A 51 3.94 -3.59 -6.72
C LEU A 51 2.76 -3.99 -5.84
N ALA A 52 2.65 -5.30 -5.61
CA ALA A 52 1.80 -5.89 -4.59
C ALA A 52 2.65 -6.81 -3.70
N LEU A 53 2.60 -6.58 -2.39
CA LEU A 53 3.33 -7.38 -1.40
C LEU A 53 2.67 -8.74 -1.20
N THR A 54 3.50 -9.78 -1.17
CA THR A 54 3.18 -11.16 -0.81
C THR A 54 4.23 -11.68 0.18
N LEU A 55 4.06 -12.91 0.66
CA LEU A 55 4.96 -13.53 1.65
C LEU A 55 5.71 -14.75 1.10
N GLY A 56 6.06 -14.73 -0.20
CA GLY A 56 6.88 -15.75 -0.85
C GLY A 56 6.08 -16.59 -1.84
N ALA A 57 5.60 -17.75 -1.40
CA ALA A 57 4.80 -18.65 -2.25
C ALA A 57 3.51 -17.97 -2.73
N GLY A 58 3.14 -18.18 -4.00
CA GLY A 58 1.96 -17.57 -4.62
C GLY A 58 2.22 -16.19 -5.26
N THR A 59 3.44 -15.66 -5.16
CA THR A 59 3.81 -14.41 -5.87
C THR A 59 3.71 -14.57 -7.38
N GLU A 60 4.14 -15.73 -7.88
CA GLU A 60 4.04 -16.10 -9.28
C GLU A 60 2.59 -16.07 -9.80
N MET A 61 1.62 -16.49 -8.97
CA MET A 61 0.19 -16.44 -9.33
C MET A 61 -0.33 -15.01 -9.47
N VAL A 62 0.21 -14.08 -8.68
CA VAL A 62 -0.12 -12.65 -8.80
C VAL A 62 0.52 -12.07 -10.08
N CYS A 63 1.76 -12.46 -10.42
CA CYS A 63 2.38 -12.07 -11.69
C CYS A 63 1.57 -12.56 -12.90
N ASP A 64 1.16 -13.83 -12.92
CA ASP A 64 0.32 -14.39 -14.00
C ASP A 64 -1.01 -13.61 -14.13
N ALA A 65 -1.61 -13.23 -13.01
CA ALA A 65 -2.83 -12.42 -13.00
C ALA A 65 -2.60 -10.97 -13.49
N ILE A 66 -1.44 -10.38 -13.21
CA ILE A 66 -1.05 -9.07 -13.77
C ILE A 66 -1.01 -9.17 -15.29
N GLU A 67 -0.32 -10.17 -15.85
CA GLU A 67 -0.19 -10.34 -17.30
C GLU A 67 -1.56 -10.55 -17.97
N ALA A 68 -2.42 -11.36 -17.35
CA ALA A 68 -3.77 -11.62 -17.87
C ALA A 68 -4.66 -10.37 -17.88
N LEU A 69 -4.46 -9.42 -16.95
CA LEU A 69 -5.28 -8.22 -16.80
C LEU A 69 -4.71 -6.98 -17.49
N ALA A 70 -3.44 -7.00 -17.91
CA ALA A 70 -2.72 -5.81 -18.36
C ALA A 70 -3.12 -5.29 -19.76
N GLN A 71 -3.69 -6.14 -20.61
CA GLN A 71 -3.93 -5.84 -22.03
C GLN A 71 -4.67 -4.51 -22.30
N PRO A 72 -5.70 -4.10 -21.52
CA PRO A 72 -6.40 -2.83 -21.75
C PRO A 72 -5.56 -1.57 -21.58
N LEU A 73 -4.35 -1.68 -20.99
CA LEU A 73 -3.40 -0.57 -20.79
C LEU A 73 -2.47 -0.36 -21.99
N VAL A 74 -2.20 -1.41 -22.79
CA VAL A 74 -1.25 -1.33 -23.90
C VAL A 74 -1.81 -0.44 -25.02
N GLY A 75 -0.97 0.46 -25.51
CA GLY A 75 -1.30 1.45 -26.56
C GLY A 75 -1.98 2.71 -26.03
N ARG A 76 -2.20 2.84 -24.72
CA ARG A 76 -2.80 4.04 -24.12
C ARG A 76 -1.76 5.12 -23.84
N GLU A 77 -2.10 6.35 -24.18
CA GLU A 77 -1.38 7.53 -23.72
C GLU A 77 -1.72 7.78 -22.24
N ILE A 78 -0.72 8.13 -21.41
CA ILE A 78 -0.88 8.14 -19.96
C ILE A 78 -1.82 9.25 -19.45
N GLU A 79 -1.82 10.44 -20.03
CA GLU A 79 -2.75 11.52 -19.62
C GLU A 79 -4.19 11.17 -20.02
N GLU A 80 -4.38 10.60 -21.21
CA GLU A 80 -5.68 10.11 -21.67
C GLU A 80 -6.22 8.96 -20.80
N LEU A 81 -5.36 7.99 -20.46
CA LEU A 81 -5.68 6.90 -19.55
C LEU A 81 -6.12 7.43 -18.18
N MET A 82 -5.35 8.36 -17.61
CA MET A 82 -5.61 8.85 -16.27
C MET A 82 -6.82 9.80 -16.20
N ALA A 83 -7.20 10.44 -17.31
CA ALA A 83 -8.40 11.29 -17.38
C ALA A 83 -9.73 10.53 -17.18
N SER A 84 -9.76 9.21 -17.41
CA SER A 84 -10.93 8.35 -17.18
C SER A 84 -10.56 7.07 -16.43
N PHE A 85 -9.54 7.13 -15.57
CA PHE A 85 -8.96 5.94 -14.95
C PHE A 85 -9.97 5.10 -14.17
N GLY A 86 -10.95 5.72 -13.49
CA GLY A 86 -12.00 4.98 -12.76
C GLY A 86 -12.80 4.04 -13.67
N GLU A 87 -13.09 4.46 -14.90
CA GLU A 87 -13.76 3.62 -15.89
C GLU A 87 -12.87 2.48 -16.37
N VAL A 88 -11.59 2.76 -16.63
CA VAL A 88 -10.62 1.76 -17.06
C VAL A 88 -10.35 0.74 -15.95
N PHE A 89 -10.18 1.20 -14.72
CA PHE A 89 -10.04 0.36 -13.53
C PHE A 89 -11.24 -0.58 -13.41
N ARG A 90 -12.46 -0.05 -13.49
CA ARG A 90 -13.69 -0.85 -13.46
C ARG A 90 -13.73 -1.87 -14.59
N GLN A 91 -13.37 -1.49 -15.82
CA GLN A 91 -13.33 -2.42 -16.96
C GLN A 91 -12.38 -3.60 -16.71
N ILE A 92 -11.19 -3.35 -16.14
CA ILE A 92 -10.22 -4.40 -15.83
C ILE A 92 -10.73 -5.25 -14.65
N ALA A 93 -11.24 -4.61 -13.60
CA ALA A 93 -11.77 -5.29 -12.41
C ALA A 93 -13.01 -6.15 -12.73
N ASP A 94 -13.82 -5.72 -13.69
CA ASP A 94 -15.01 -6.41 -14.18
C ASP A 94 -14.77 -7.26 -15.42
N HIS A 95 -13.51 -7.66 -15.67
CA HIS A 95 -13.22 -8.58 -16.75
C HIS A 95 -14.15 -9.81 -16.68
N PRO A 96 -14.91 -10.15 -17.75
CA PRO A 96 -16.07 -11.06 -17.67
C PRO A 96 -15.79 -12.43 -17.05
N GLN A 97 -14.56 -12.94 -17.23
CA GLN A 97 -14.12 -14.23 -16.70
C GLN A 97 -13.34 -14.09 -15.39
N LEU A 98 -12.31 -13.23 -15.38
CA LEU A 98 -11.39 -13.07 -14.25
C LEU A 98 -12.04 -12.45 -13.00
N ARG A 99 -13.12 -11.66 -13.16
CA ARG A 99 -13.92 -11.15 -12.02
C ARG A 99 -14.40 -12.29 -11.10
N TRP A 100 -14.72 -13.46 -11.68
CA TRP A 100 -15.19 -14.63 -10.93
C TRP A 100 -14.15 -15.18 -9.93
N LEU A 101 -12.87 -14.86 -10.12
CA LEU A 101 -11.77 -15.31 -9.25
C LEU A 101 -11.56 -14.40 -8.02
N GLY A 102 -12.28 -13.28 -7.92
CA GLY A 102 -12.29 -12.38 -6.76
C GLY A 102 -13.69 -12.35 -6.16
N PRO A 103 -14.57 -11.45 -6.62
CA PRO A 103 -14.31 -10.12 -7.18
C PRO A 103 -13.78 -9.16 -6.11
N HIS A 104 -12.98 -8.15 -6.51
CA HIS A 104 -12.39 -7.12 -5.62
C HIS A 104 -11.68 -7.69 -4.36
N LYS A 105 -11.06 -8.87 -4.48
CA LYS A 105 -10.28 -9.52 -3.41
C LYS A 105 -9.27 -10.52 -3.99
N GLY A 106 -8.34 -10.97 -3.14
CA GLY A 106 -7.42 -12.06 -3.46
C GLY A 106 -6.42 -11.72 -4.58
N VAL A 107 -5.95 -12.76 -5.27
CA VAL A 107 -4.88 -12.70 -6.29
C VAL A 107 -5.19 -11.67 -7.38
N VAL A 108 -6.40 -11.71 -7.95
CA VAL A 108 -6.78 -10.78 -9.03
C VAL A 108 -6.80 -9.32 -8.58
N HIS A 109 -7.13 -9.06 -7.31
CA HIS A 109 -7.14 -7.69 -6.78
C HIS A 109 -5.75 -7.21 -6.35
N LEU A 110 -4.86 -8.11 -5.92
CA LEU A 110 -3.43 -7.80 -5.77
C LEU A 110 -2.81 -7.44 -7.11
N ALA A 111 -3.16 -8.16 -8.19
CA ALA A 111 -2.71 -7.82 -9.55
C ALA A 111 -3.20 -6.43 -9.98
N LEU A 112 -4.50 -6.13 -9.77
CA LEU A 112 -5.07 -4.79 -10.01
C LEU A 112 -4.34 -3.70 -9.22
N ALA A 113 -3.97 -3.95 -7.96
CA ALA A 113 -3.22 -3.00 -7.15
C ALA A 113 -1.83 -2.70 -7.77
N SER A 114 -1.11 -3.73 -8.22
CA SER A 114 0.18 -3.57 -8.89
C SER A 114 0.05 -2.78 -10.19
N LEU A 115 -0.92 -3.12 -11.04
CA LEU A 115 -1.21 -2.41 -12.30
C LEU A 115 -1.59 -0.94 -12.07
N THR A 116 -2.48 -0.70 -11.11
CA THR A 116 -2.95 0.64 -10.75
C THR A 116 -1.80 1.52 -10.30
N ASN A 117 -0.99 1.03 -9.35
CA ASN A 117 0.16 1.78 -8.85
C ASN A 117 1.17 2.07 -9.95
N ALA A 118 1.36 1.17 -10.91
CA ALA A 118 2.25 1.40 -12.05
C ALA A 118 1.74 2.53 -12.97
N CYS A 119 0.43 2.64 -13.18
CA CYS A 119 -0.18 3.74 -13.94
C CYS A 119 0.04 5.07 -13.23
N PHE A 120 -0.24 5.14 -11.93
CA PHE A 120 -0.03 6.35 -11.13
C PHE A 120 1.45 6.77 -11.06
N ASP A 121 2.38 5.82 -10.95
CA ASP A 121 3.82 6.09 -11.00
C ASP A 121 4.26 6.63 -12.36
N LEU A 122 3.82 6.00 -13.47
CA LEU A 122 4.11 6.48 -14.81
C LEU A 122 3.58 7.91 -15.02
N TRP A 123 2.36 8.17 -14.58
CA TRP A 123 1.73 9.48 -14.71
C TRP A 123 2.47 10.57 -13.95
N ALA A 124 2.87 10.28 -12.70
CA ALA A 124 3.69 11.17 -11.88
C ALA A 124 5.04 11.48 -12.56
N LYS A 125 5.70 10.45 -13.10
CA LYS A 125 6.96 10.59 -13.85
C LYS A 125 6.78 11.39 -15.15
N ALA A 126 5.70 11.16 -15.90
CA ALA A 126 5.41 11.90 -17.13
C ALA A 126 5.22 13.40 -16.89
N ARG A 127 4.64 13.77 -15.73
CA ARG A 127 4.51 15.16 -15.27
C ARG A 127 5.71 15.69 -14.49
N ALA A 128 6.74 14.86 -14.25
CA ALA A 128 7.94 15.18 -13.46
C ALA A 128 7.65 15.74 -12.05
N VAL A 129 6.64 15.18 -11.37
CA VAL A 129 6.26 15.54 -10.00
C VAL A 129 6.09 14.29 -9.13
N PRO A 130 6.27 14.38 -7.81
CA PRO A 130 5.91 13.26 -6.94
C PRO A 130 4.40 13.04 -6.95
N LEU A 131 3.96 11.78 -6.81
CA LEU A 131 2.55 11.40 -6.91
C LEU A 131 1.64 12.20 -5.96
N TRP A 132 2.06 12.43 -4.71
CA TRP A 132 1.27 13.23 -3.76
C TRP A 132 1.01 14.65 -4.27
N LYS A 133 2.01 15.27 -4.94
CA LYS A 133 1.89 16.63 -5.49
C LYS A 133 0.95 16.63 -6.68
N LEU A 134 1.08 15.62 -7.54
CA LEU A 134 0.19 15.43 -8.67
C LEU A 134 -1.26 15.38 -8.19
N LEU A 135 -1.57 14.51 -7.22
CA LEU A 135 -2.93 14.31 -6.73
C LEU A 135 -3.52 15.58 -6.11
N VAL A 136 -2.75 16.31 -5.28
CA VAL A 136 -3.29 17.56 -4.69
C VAL A 136 -3.50 18.65 -5.73
N ASP A 137 -2.79 18.65 -6.86
CA ASP A 137 -2.96 19.68 -7.90
C ASP A 137 -4.17 19.45 -8.82
N LEU A 138 -4.78 18.26 -8.77
CA LEU A 138 -5.97 17.95 -9.56
C LEU A 138 -7.19 18.73 -9.06
N SER A 139 -8.13 18.98 -9.98
CA SER A 139 -9.45 19.45 -9.59
C SER A 139 -10.23 18.34 -8.86
N PRO A 140 -11.22 18.67 -8.03
CA PRO A 140 -12.11 17.69 -7.42
C PRO A 140 -12.72 16.70 -8.42
N GLU A 141 -13.14 17.17 -9.60
CA GLU A 141 -13.72 16.35 -10.66
C GLU A 141 -12.69 15.40 -11.27
N ALA A 142 -11.46 15.87 -11.46
CA ALA A 142 -10.36 15.04 -11.94
C ALA A 142 -10.00 13.95 -10.91
N ILE A 143 -10.09 14.23 -9.61
CA ILE A 143 -9.94 13.18 -8.58
C ILE A 143 -11.08 12.16 -8.68
N VAL A 144 -12.32 12.60 -8.84
CA VAL A 144 -13.46 11.69 -9.00
C VAL A 144 -13.31 10.81 -10.23
N ALA A 145 -12.78 11.33 -11.34
CA ALA A 145 -12.54 10.57 -12.56
C ALA A 145 -11.51 9.42 -12.38
N LEU A 146 -10.70 9.46 -11.32
CA LEU A 146 -9.76 8.38 -10.96
C LEU A 146 -10.41 7.23 -10.19
N LEU A 147 -11.64 7.42 -9.69
CA LEU A 147 -12.30 6.50 -8.76
C LEU A 147 -13.33 5.64 -9.47
N ASP A 148 -13.36 4.35 -9.13
CA ASP A 148 -14.54 3.52 -9.32
C ASP A 148 -15.37 3.53 -8.04
N LEU A 149 -16.49 4.25 -8.07
CA LEU A 149 -17.42 4.36 -6.93
C LEU A 149 -18.57 3.34 -7.00
N SER A 150 -18.46 2.34 -7.88
CA SER A 150 -19.45 1.27 -7.96
C SER A 150 -19.65 0.63 -6.58
N TYR A 151 -20.91 0.44 -6.21
CA TYR A 151 -21.33 -0.15 -4.93
C TYR A 151 -21.14 0.76 -3.70
N LEU A 152 -20.84 2.05 -3.88
CA LEU A 152 -20.79 3.04 -2.80
C LEU A 152 -21.90 4.08 -2.90
N ASP A 153 -22.83 3.96 -3.84
CA ASP A 153 -23.84 5.00 -4.15
C ASP A 153 -24.74 5.38 -2.97
N ASP A 154 -24.92 4.49 -2.00
CA ASP A 154 -25.69 4.70 -0.78
C ASP A 154 -24.88 5.36 0.36
N VAL A 155 -23.56 5.41 0.24
CA VAL A 155 -22.64 5.95 1.27
C VAL A 155 -21.89 7.20 0.78
N LEU A 156 -21.43 7.18 -0.47
CA LEU A 156 -20.55 8.20 -1.05
C LEU A 156 -20.76 8.31 -2.56
N ARG A 157 -21.51 9.31 -2.99
CA ARG A 157 -21.75 9.59 -4.41
C ARG A 157 -20.68 10.52 -5.00
N PRO A 158 -20.48 10.54 -6.33
CA PRO A 158 -19.53 11.44 -6.99
C PRO A 158 -19.66 12.91 -6.56
N GLU A 159 -20.89 13.43 -6.45
CA GLU A 159 -21.17 14.80 -6.01
C GLU A 159 -20.77 15.06 -4.56
N ASP A 160 -20.83 14.04 -3.70
CA ASP A 160 -20.42 14.13 -2.31
C ASP A 160 -18.89 14.24 -2.21
N VAL A 161 -18.15 13.52 -3.06
CA VAL A 161 -16.69 13.61 -3.17
C VAL A 161 -16.26 14.98 -3.69
N VAL A 162 -16.87 15.48 -4.77
CA VAL A 162 -16.57 16.83 -5.30
C VAL A 162 -16.79 17.90 -4.23
N ARG A 163 -17.93 17.83 -3.51
CA ARG A 163 -18.24 18.76 -2.43
C ARG A 163 -17.20 18.72 -1.31
N LEU A 164 -16.83 17.53 -0.86
CA LEU A 164 -15.82 17.34 0.20
C LEU A 164 -14.47 17.92 -0.23
N LEU A 165 -13.98 17.57 -1.42
CA LEU A 165 -12.68 18.03 -1.90
C LEU A 165 -12.66 19.55 -2.15
N THR A 166 -13.76 20.12 -2.63
CA THR A 166 -13.90 21.58 -2.81
C THR A 166 -13.81 22.32 -1.49
N GLN A 167 -14.48 21.81 -0.44
CA GLN A 167 -14.41 22.38 0.91
C GLN A 167 -12.99 22.28 1.49
N GLU A 168 -12.38 21.11 1.39
CA GLU A 168 -11.03 20.86 1.93
C GLU A 168 -9.91 21.60 1.17
N ALA A 169 -10.14 21.97 -0.09
CA ALA A 169 -9.19 22.74 -0.88
C ALA A 169 -8.98 24.16 -0.31
N LEU A 170 -9.99 24.77 0.32
CA LEU A 170 -9.89 26.09 0.95
C LEU A 170 -8.85 26.12 2.08
N HIS A 171 -8.72 25.01 2.81
CA HIS A 171 -7.84 24.85 3.96
C HIS A 171 -6.48 24.22 3.63
N ARG A 172 -6.16 24.04 2.34
CA ARG A 172 -4.90 23.42 1.90
C ARG A 172 -3.66 24.13 2.44
N HIS A 173 -3.71 25.45 2.51
CA HIS A 173 -2.59 26.28 2.95
C HIS A 173 -2.20 26.03 4.41
N GLU A 174 -3.16 25.62 5.24
CA GLU A 174 -2.94 25.28 6.66
C GLU A 174 -2.12 23.99 6.82
N ARG A 175 -2.06 23.14 5.78
CA ARG A 175 -1.38 21.84 5.80
C ARG A 175 0.03 21.87 5.20
N HIS A 176 0.51 23.03 4.72
CA HIS A 176 1.81 23.13 4.04
C HIS A 176 3.01 22.81 4.93
N GLU A 177 2.87 22.91 6.25
CA GLU A 177 3.95 22.64 7.19
C GLU A 177 4.48 21.19 7.09
N VAL A 178 3.66 20.25 6.60
CA VAL A 178 4.08 18.87 6.32
C VAL A 178 5.25 18.78 5.34
N LEU A 179 5.42 19.77 4.45
CA LEU A 179 6.54 19.82 3.50
C LEU A 179 7.87 20.16 4.19
N ALA A 180 7.82 20.85 5.33
CA ALA A 180 8.99 21.19 6.12
C ALA A 180 9.26 20.15 7.23
N LEU A 181 8.20 19.66 7.89
CA LEU A 181 8.31 18.76 9.04
C LEU A 181 8.26 17.27 8.69
N GLY A 182 7.73 16.92 7.51
CA GLY A 182 7.38 15.54 7.17
C GLY A 182 6.05 15.09 7.82
N TYR A 183 5.73 13.81 7.64
CA TYR A 183 4.54 13.19 8.23
C TYR A 183 4.98 12.20 9.33
N PRO A 184 4.41 12.25 10.56
CA PRO A 184 4.77 11.34 11.63
C PRO A 184 4.59 9.86 11.27
N GLY A 185 5.61 9.05 11.53
CA GLY A 185 5.58 7.59 11.36
C GLY A 185 5.65 6.85 12.70
N TYR A 186 5.43 5.54 12.68
CA TYR A 186 5.61 4.64 13.83
C TYR A 186 6.43 3.41 13.43
N ASP A 187 7.16 2.82 14.37
CA ASP A 187 8.05 1.68 14.09
C ASP A 187 7.42 0.34 14.50
N THR A 188 7.41 -0.64 13.58
CA THR A 188 6.99 -2.03 13.85
C THR A 188 8.17 -3.00 13.93
N SER A 189 9.39 -2.54 13.63
CA SER A 189 10.63 -3.33 13.67
C SER A 189 11.04 -3.73 15.09
N VAL A 190 10.34 -3.21 16.09
CA VAL A 190 10.59 -3.43 17.51
C VAL A 190 10.29 -4.86 17.93
N GLY A 191 9.14 -5.39 17.49
CA GLY A 191 8.43 -6.43 18.23
C GLY A 191 8.06 -7.66 17.45
N TRP A 192 8.89 -8.11 16.49
CA TRP A 192 8.63 -9.36 15.77
C TRP A 192 8.56 -10.55 16.73
N PHE A 193 7.73 -11.54 16.38
CA PHE A 193 7.28 -12.55 17.34
C PHE A 193 8.42 -13.42 17.88
N HIS A 194 9.40 -13.77 17.03
CA HIS A 194 10.53 -14.62 17.41
C HIS A 194 11.68 -13.87 18.10
N TYR A 195 11.62 -12.55 18.24
CA TYR A 195 12.67 -11.81 18.95
C TYR A 195 12.69 -12.16 20.43
N SER A 196 13.89 -12.20 21.00
CA SER A 196 14.09 -12.32 22.44
C SER A 196 13.66 -11.05 23.15
N ASP A 197 13.37 -11.15 24.45
CA ASP A 197 12.97 -10.00 25.26
C ASP A 197 14.12 -8.95 25.30
N GLU A 198 15.38 -9.36 25.29
CA GLU A 198 16.54 -8.46 25.18
C GLU A 198 16.57 -7.68 23.86
N GLN A 199 16.36 -8.38 22.73
CA GLN A 199 16.28 -7.74 21.41
C GLN A 199 15.11 -6.74 21.34
N ILE A 200 13.95 -7.08 21.91
CA ILE A 200 12.80 -6.18 21.96
C ILE A 200 13.14 -4.90 22.74
N ARG A 201 13.79 -5.01 23.92
CA ARG A 201 14.23 -3.84 24.68
C ARG A 201 15.21 -2.98 23.87
N ALA A 202 16.21 -3.62 23.25
CA ALA A 202 17.22 -2.91 22.46
C ALA A 202 16.60 -2.20 21.24
N ASN A 203 15.67 -2.84 20.54
CA ASN A 203 14.99 -2.24 19.39
C ASN A 203 14.04 -1.11 19.82
N ALA A 204 13.30 -1.29 20.92
CA ALA A 204 12.42 -0.25 21.45
C ALA A 204 13.21 1.01 21.84
N ARG A 205 14.37 0.83 22.50
CA ARG A 205 15.29 1.93 22.80
C ARG A 205 15.76 2.62 21.54
N ARG A 206 16.21 1.85 20.53
CA ARG A 206 16.67 2.39 19.24
C ARG A 206 15.58 3.19 18.52
N ALA A 207 14.33 2.73 18.56
CA ALA A 207 13.22 3.44 17.95
C ALA A 207 12.98 4.80 18.63
N VAL A 208 13.00 4.85 19.97
CA VAL A 208 12.90 6.11 20.72
C VAL A 208 14.09 7.03 20.44
N ASP A 209 15.32 6.49 20.43
CA ASP A 209 16.53 7.25 20.12
C ASP A 209 16.50 7.80 18.67
N ALA A 210 15.79 7.14 17.76
CA ALA A 210 15.53 7.60 16.39
C ALA A 210 14.37 8.62 16.28
N GLY A 211 13.73 8.97 17.40
CA GLY A 211 12.66 9.97 17.47
C GLY A 211 11.24 9.43 17.30
N PHE A 212 11.04 8.11 17.26
CA PHE A 212 9.69 7.54 17.21
C PHE A 212 8.98 7.72 18.56
N THR A 213 7.78 8.28 18.49
CA THR A 213 6.87 8.45 19.64
C THR A 213 5.77 7.38 19.68
N ALA A 214 5.72 6.50 18.68
CA ALA A 214 4.79 5.40 18.57
C ALA A 214 5.47 4.15 18.01
N MET A 215 5.09 2.98 18.52
CA MET A 215 5.61 1.69 18.04
C MET A 215 4.58 0.56 18.18
N LYS A 216 4.79 -0.51 17.43
CA LYS A 216 3.88 -1.68 17.40
C LYS A 216 4.60 -2.97 17.79
N LEU A 217 3.97 -3.74 18.66
CA LEU A 217 4.44 -5.06 19.13
C LEU A 217 3.52 -6.16 18.58
N LYS A 218 4.08 -7.26 18.07
CA LYS A 218 3.29 -8.42 17.66
C LYS A 218 2.77 -9.17 18.89
N SER A 219 1.48 -9.50 18.87
CA SER A 219 0.75 -10.27 19.88
C SER A 219 0.04 -11.45 19.21
N GLY A 220 -0.79 -12.19 19.95
CA GLY A 220 -1.48 -13.37 19.45
C GLY A 220 -0.79 -14.67 19.86
N SER A 221 -0.01 -14.68 20.94
CA SER A 221 0.50 -15.95 21.45
C SER A 221 -0.61 -16.82 22.03
N PRO A 222 -0.54 -18.15 21.83
CA PRO A 222 -1.33 -19.09 22.62
C PRO A 222 -1.10 -18.94 24.13
N ASP A 223 0.09 -18.48 24.53
CA ASP A 223 0.41 -18.09 25.90
C ASP A 223 0.17 -16.58 26.08
N THR A 224 -0.99 -16.21 26.60
CA THR A 224 -1.35 -14.80 26.84
C THR A 224 -0.41 -14.12 27.84
N ALA A 225 0.18 -14.87 28.79
CA ALA A 225 1.10 -14.32 29.78
C ALA A 225 2.39 -13.80 29.12
N ARG A 226 2.84 -14.43 28.03
CA ARG A 226 3.98 -13.94 27.23
C ARG A 226 3.70 -12.56 26.63
N ASP A 227 2.53 -12.37 26.03
CA ASP A 227 2.19 -11.11 25.37
C ASP A 227 2.04 -9.98 26.39
N VAL A 228 1.39 -10.26 27.53
CA VAL A 228 1.31 -9.32 28.67
C VAL A 228 2.70 -8.95 29.17
N ARG A 229 3.57 -9.94 29.41
CA ARG A 229 4.96 -9.70 29.85
C ARG A 229 5.70 -8.79 28.88
N ARG A 230 5.59 -9.02 27.57
CA ARG A 230 6.29 -8.22 26.54
C ARG A 230 5.73 -6.81 26.41
N ALA A 231 4.42 -6.62 26.54
CA ALA A 231 3.83 -5.29 26.56
C ALA A 231 4.35 -4.47 27.76
N LEU A 232 4.40 -5.07 28.95
CA LEU A 232 4.97 -4.44 30.14
C LEU A 232 6.47 -4.13 29.96
N LEU A 233 7.23 -5.09 29.41
CA LEU A 233 8.66 -4.94 29.11
C LEU A 233 8.94 -3.74 28.18
N VAL A 234 8.16 -3.57 27.11
CA VAL A 234 8.29 -2.43 26.21
C VAL A 234 7.94 -1.14 26.96
N ARG A 235 6.83 -1.10 27.69
CA ARG A 235 6.41 0.08 28.48
C ARG A 235 7.47 0.52 29.48
N GLU A 236 8.05 -0.41 30.23
CA GLU A 236 9.17 -0.12 31.14
C GLU A 236 10.38 0.49 30.42
N THR A 237 10.63 0.07 29.18
CA THR A 237 11.80 0.48 28.39
C THR A 237 11.66 1.87 27.79
N VAL A 238 10.46 2.22 27.34
CA VAL A 238 10.21 3.45 26.55
C VAL A 238 9.57 4.58 27.36
N GLY A 239 9.18 4.31 28.61
CA GLY A 239 8.53 5.29 29.48
C GLY A 239 7.03 5.46 29.20
N PRO A 240 6.33 6.34 29.92
CA PRO A 240 4.87 6.46 29.88
C PRO A 240 4.33 7.15 28.62
N ASP A 241 5.12 8.01 27.98
CA ASP A 241 4.63 8.94 26.94
C ASP A 241 4.59 8.33 25.53
N VAL A 242 5.29 7.22 25.30
CA VAL A 242 5.33 6.55 24.00
C VAL A 242 4.05 5.74 23.78
N GLN A 243 3.44 5.89 22.61
CA GLN A 243 2.29 5.07 22.23
C GLN A 243 2.73 3.65 21.85
N ILE A 244 2.08 2.65 22.46
CA ILE A 244 2.35 1.23 22.18
C ILE A 244 1.08 0.61 21.61
N MET A 245 1.17 0.10 20.38
CA MET A 245 0.10 -0.63 19.70
C MET A 245 0.42 -2.12 19.70
N LEU A 246 -0.64 -2.94 19.62
CA LEU A 246 -0.54 -4.41 19.52
C LEU A 246 -1.15 -4.89 18.20
N ASP A 247 -0.59 -5.96 17.66
CA ASP A 247 -1.02 -6.56 16.40
C ASP A 247 -1.08 -8.08 16.52
N ALA A 248 -2.30 -8.60 16.60
CA ALA A 248 -2.56 -10.04 16.73
C ALA A 248 -2.66 -10.76 15.38
N ASN A 249 -2.54 -10.05 14.24
CA ASN A 249 -2.55 -10.65 12.91
C ASN A 249 -3.71 -11.63 12.66
N GLN A 250 -4.93 -11.33 13.14
CA GLN A 250 -6.14 -12.16 12.97
C GLN A 250 -6.14 -13.51 13.73
N GLN A 251 -5.22 -13.72 14.67
CA GLN A 251 -5.07 -14.98 15.39
C GLN A 251 -6.30 -15.44 16.20
N TRP A 252 -7.06 -14.51 16.76
CA TRP A 252 -8.09 -14.83 17.77
C TRP A 252 -9.48 -15.04 17.16
N THR A 253 -10.27 -15.91 17.79
CA THR A 253 -11.72 -16.04 17.55
C THR A 253 -12.50 -15.11 18.49
N LEU A 254 -13.75 -14.79 18.13
CA LEU A 254 -14.67 -14.17 19.08
C LEU A 254 -15.00 -15.17 20.22
N PRO A 255 -15.25 -14.68 21.45
CA PRO A 255 -15.75 -15.49 22.56
C PRO A 255 -17.09 -16.17 22.25
#